data_AF-G3HA55-F1
#
_entry.id   AF-G3HA55-F1
#
_cell.length_a   1.000
_cell.length_b   1.000
_cell.length_c   1.000
_cell.angle_alpha   90.00
_cell.angle_beta   90.00
_cell.angle_gamma   90.00
#
_symmetry.space_group_name_H-M   'P 1'
#
loop_
_entity.id
_entity.type
_entity.pdbx_description
1 polymer ?
#
loop_
_entity_poly.entity_id
_entity_poly.type
_entity_poly.pdbx_seq_one_letter_code
_entity_poly.pdbx_strand_id
1 'polypeptide(L)'
;MKMTSVLICLTLGLVLVFGKGSALHLQESHTAHQATDFGVKVFKHVVQASKDRNVVFSPYGVSSVMAMLQLTTAGKTQRQIQDAMGFKINGERKGRMGGGESHEVLED
;
A
#
# COMPACT_ATOMS: atom_id res chain seq x y z
N MET A 1 -33.54 31.79 -13.84
CA MET A 1 -32.86 31.56 -12.54
C MET A 1 -32.89 30.11 -12.05
N LYS A 2 -33.78 29.21 -12.53
CA LYS A 2 -33.79 27.79 -12.12
C LYS A 2 -32.73 26.91 -12.82
N MET A 3 -32.41 27.21 -14.08
CA MET A 3 -31.46 26.41 -14.88
C MET A 3 -30.02 26.49 -14.36
N THR A 4 -29.59 27.63 -13.84
CA THR A 4 -28.24 27.82 -13.29
C THR A 4 -28.00 26.96 -12.05
N SER A 5 -29.02 26.79 -11.19
CA SER A 5 -28.91 25.95 -9.99
C SER A 5 -28.79 24.46 -10.34
N VAL A 6 -29.47 23.99 -11.39
CA VAL A 6 -29.40 22.59 -11.83
C VAL A 6 -28.02 22.29 -12.42
N LEU A 7 -27.47 23.21 -13.21
CA LEU A 7 -26.14 23.06 -13.79
C LEU A 7 -25.05 22.98 -12.70
N ILE A 8 -25.15 23.80 -11.65
CA ILE A 8 -24.22 23.75 -10.50
C ILE A 8 -24.34 22.42 -9.74
N CYS A 9 -25.56 21.91 -9.52
CA CYS A 9 -25.75 20.60 -8.89
C CYS A 9 -25.18 19.45 -9.73
N LEU A 10 -25.37 19.50 -11.05
CA LEU A 10 -24.84 18.49 -11.95
C LEU A 10 -23.32 18.51 -11.99
N THR A 11 -22.70 19.69 -12.03
CA THR A 11 -21.23 19.80 -12.02
C THR A 11 -20.64 19.34 -10.68
N LEU A 12 -21.26 19.70 -9.56
CA LEU A 12 -20.82 19.25 -8.24
C LEU A 12 -20.97 17.74 -8.06
N GLY A 13 -22.09 17.17 -8.51
CA GLY A 13 -22.31 15.72 -8.53
C GLY A 13 -21.29 14.98 -9.38
N LEU A 14 -20.97 15.51 -10.57
CA LEU A 14 -19.95 14.94 -11.45
C LEU A 14 -18.56 14.98 -10.80
N VAL A 15 -18.17 16.09 -10.17
CA VAL A 15 -16.89 16.21 -9.46
C VAL A 15 -16.78 15.23 -8.29
N LEU A 16 -17.87 14.98 -7.55
CA LEU A 16 -17.86 14.01 -6.44
C LEU A 16 -17.76 12.55 -6.94
N VAL A 17 -18.40 12.22 -8.05
CA VAL A 17 -18.36 10.88 -8.67
C VAL A 17 -17.00 10.61 -9.31
N PHE A 18 -16.45 11.57 -10.06
CA PHE A 18 -15.19 11.41 -10.79
C PHE A 18 -13.94 11.74 -9.96
N GLY A 19 -14.03 12.66 -9.01
CA GLY A 19 -12.90 13.14 -8.22
C GLY A 19 -12.30 12.09 -7.29
N LYS A 20 -13.08 11.09 -6.86
CA LYS A 20 -12.60 10.02 -5.98
C LYS A 20 -12.01 8.83 -6.75
N GLY A 21 -12.41 8.61 -7.99
CA GLY A 21 -11.87 7.54 -8.85
C GLY A 21 -10.44 7.82 -9.32
N SER A 22 -10.14 9.06 -9.70
CA SER A 22 -8.81 9.43 -10.23
C SER A 22 -7.69 9.33 -9.19
N ALA A 23 -7.96 9.71 -7.94
CA ALA A 23 -6.97 9.62 -6.87
C ALA A 23 -6.66 8.16 -6.48
N LEU A 24 -7.68 7.30 -6.44
CA LEU A 24 -7.50 5.87 -6.16
C LEU A 24 -6.72 5.17 -7.28
N HIS A 25 -7.09 5.44 -8.54
CA HIS A 25 -6.42 4.84 -9.70
C HIS A 25 -4.94 5.29 -9.81
N LEU A 26 -4.66 6.56 -9.53
CA LEU A 26 -3.28 7.08 -9.50
C LEU A 26 -2.48 6.44 -8.35
N GLN A 27 -3.05 6.33 -7.15
CA GLN A 27 -2.43 5.69 -5.99
C GLN A 27 -2.10 4.21 -6.25
N GLU A 28 -3.04 3.49 -6.89
CA GLU A 28 -2.88 2.09 -7.25
C GLU A 28 -1.79 1.92 -8.32
N SER A 29 -1.77 2.79 -9.34
CA SER A 29 -0.70 2.80 -10.35
C SER A 29 0.68 3.11 -9.76
N HIS A 30 0.75 4.01 -8.78
CA HIS A 30 2.01 4.37 -8.13
C HIS A 30 2.54 3.22 -7.29
N THR A 31 1.67 2.57 -6.51
CA THR A 31 2.06 1.40 -5.69
C THR A 31 2.48 0.23 -6.57
N ALA A 32 1.77 -0.02 -7.67
CA ALA A 32 2.13 -1.05 -8.65
C ALA A 32 3.50 -0.77 -9.30
N HIS A 33 3.78 0.50 -9.62
CA HIS A 33 5.09 0.91 -10.14
C HIS A 33 6.20 0.65 -9.11
N GLN A 34 6.01 1.08 -7.86
CA GLN A 34 7.00 0.87 -6.79
C GLN A 34 7.24 -0.62 -6.49
N ALA A 35 6.17 -1.42 -6.48
CA ALA A 35 6.27 -2.87 -6.34
C ALA A 35 7.06 -3.49 -7.51
N THR A 36 6.81 -3.07 -8.75
CA THR A 36 7.55 -3.57 -9.91
C THR A 36 9.02 -3.14 -9.86
N ASP A 37 9.30 -1.88 -9.52
CA ASP A 37 10.67 -1.35 -9.38
C ASP A 37 11.48 -2.12 -8.34
N PHE A 38 10.89 -2.40 -7.17
CA PHE A 38 11.52 -3.22 -6.15
C PHE A 38 11.83 -4.63 -6.68
N GLY A 39 10.86 -5.30 -7.31
CA GLY A 39 11.05 -6.62 -7.91
C GLY A 39 12.15 -6.63 -8.97
N VAL A 40 12.22 -5.61 -9.83
CA VAL A 40 13.28 -5.46 -10.84
C VAL A 40 14.65 -5.20 -10.20
N LYS A 41 14.73 -4.44 -9.11
CA LYS A 41 15.98 -4.29 -8.33
C LYS A 41 16.45 -5.63 -7.77
N VAL A 42 15.55 -6.47 -7.26
CA VAL A 42 15.90 -7.83 -6.80
C VAL A 42 16.37 -8.68 -7.98
N PHE A 43 15.65 -8.65 -9.12
CA PHE A 43 16.05 -9.35 -10.33
C PHE A 43 17.47 -8.99 -10.78
N LYS A 44 17.84 -7.70 -10.73
CA LYS A 44 19.21 -7.24 -11.06
C LYS A 44 20.29 -7.94 -10.20
N HIS A 45 20.03 -8.13 -8.91
CA HIS A 45 20.94 -8.87 -8.04
C HIS A 45 20.98 -10.36 -8.41
N VAL A 46 19.83 -10.95 -8.76
CA VAL A 46 19.76 -12.37 -9.19
C VAL A 46 20.57 -12.59 -10.47
N VAL A 47 20.43 -11.74 -11.50
CA VAL A 47 21.16 -11.92 -12.76
C VAL A 47 22.67 -11.69 -12.60
N GLN A 48 23.08 -10.73 -11.76
CA GLN A 48 24.50 -10.51 -11.44
C GLN A 48 25.13 -11.75 -10.79
N ALA A 49 24.37 -12.45 -9.94
CA ALA A 49 24.83 -13.70 -9.30
C ALA A 49 24.71 -14.94 -10.22
N SER A 50 23.87 -14.89 -11.25
CA SER A 50 23.51 -16.07 -12.04
C SER A 50 24.44 -16.37 -13.21
N LYS A 51 25.35 -15.45 -13.59
CA LYS A 51 26.21 -15.54 -14.80
C LYS A 51 25.37 -15.94 -16.04
N ASP A 52 25.98 -16.50 -17.10
CA ASP A 52 25.36 -16.83 -18.41
C ASP A 52 24.26 -17.92 -18.36
N ARG A 53 23.53 -18.04 -17.24
CA ARG A 53 22.41 -18.95 -17.06
C ARG A 53 21.09 -18.24 -17.34
N ASN A 54 20.17 -18.99 -17.94
CA ASN A 54 18.79 -18.54 -18.11
C ASN A 54 18.10 -18.45 -16.74
N VAL A 55 17.45 -17.32 -16.47
CA VAL A 55 16.72 -17.07 -15.23
C VAL A 55 15.29 -16.67 -15.58
N VAL A 56 14.32 -17.34 -14.96
CA VAL A 56 12.92 -16.91 -14.93
C VAL A 56 12.64 -16.33 -13.55
N PHE A 57 12.07 -15.13 -13.49
CA PHE A 57 11.82 -14.40 -12.26
C PHE A 57 10.49 -13.66 -12.32
N SER A 58 9.79 -13.56 -11.19
CA SER A 58 8.55 -12.80 -11.07
C SER A 58 8.76 -11.60 -10.15
N PRO A 59 8.95 -10.38 -10.72
CA PRO A 59 9.05 -9.15 -9.93
C PRO A 59 7.84 -8.95 -9.01
N TYR A 60 6.63 -9.16 -9.55
CA TYR A 60 5.40 -9.03 -8.79
C TYR A 60 5.36 -10.02 -7.61
N GLY A 61 5.71 -11.30 -7.84
CA GLY A 61 5.65 -12.33 -6.81
C GLY A 61 6.53 -12.03 -5.59
N VAL A 62 7.78 -11.61 -5.81
CA VAL A 62 8.68 -11.20 -4.71
C VAL A 62 8.15 -9.96 -3.99
N SER A 63 7.64 -8.98 -4.72
CA SER A 63 7.07 -7.78 -4.12
C SER A 63 5.83 -8.09 -3.28
N SER A 64 4.96 -9.01 -3.72
CA SER A 64 3.77 -9.44 -2.98
C SER A 64 4.12 -10.10 -1.64
N VAL A 65 5.10 -11.00 -1.60
CA VAL A 65 5.51 -11.64 -0.34
C VAL A 65 6.18 -10.65 0.61
N MET A 66 6.99 -9.72 0.09
CA MET A 66 7.62 -8.68 0.91
C MET A 66 6.59 -7.69 1.45
N ALA A 67 5.57 -7.36 0.66
CA ALA A 67 4.40 -6.59 1.10
C ALA A 67 3.68 -7.26 2.29
N MET A 68 3.45 -8.57 2.23
CA MET A 68 2.88 -9.32 3.36
C MET A 68 3.81 -9.32 4.59
N LEU A 69 5.13 -9.43 4.38
CA LEU A 69 6.11 -9.36 5.48
C LEU A 69 6.13 -8.00 6.20
N GLN A 70 5.76 -6.90 5.53
CA GLN A 70 5.62 -5.61 6.22
C GLN A 70 4.58 -5.66 7.36
N LEU A 71 3.57 -6.53 7.25
CA LEU A 71 2.49 -6.66 8.25
C LEU A 71 2.89 -7.52 9.45
N THR A 72 3.90 -8.39 9.30
CA THR A 72 4.34 -9.33 10.33
C THR A 72 5.66 -8.95 10.99
N THR A 73 6.33 -7.91 10.47
CA THR A 73 7.58 -7.39 11.01
C THR A 73 7.37 -6.10 11.80
N ALA A 74 8.28 -5.80 12.72
CA ALA A 74 8.28 -4.58 13.53
C ALA A 74 9.68 -3.96 13.61
N GLY A 75 9.75 -2.72 14.11
CA GLY A 75 11.01 -2.04 14.40
C GLY A 75 11.92 -1.89 13.18
N LYS A 76 13.21 -2.20 13.36
CA LYS A 76 14.25 -2.01 12.33
C LYS A 76 13.98 -2.83 11.07
N THR A 77 13.53 -4.07 11.22
CA THR A 77 13.28 -4.98 10.08
C THR A 77 12.14 -4.46 9.21
N GLN A 78 11.03 -4.03 9.82
CA GLN A 78 9.90 -3.46 9.08
C GLN A 78 10.33 -2.21 8.29
N ARG A 79 11.11 -1.34 8.93
CA ARG A 79 11.62 -0.12 8.30
C ARG A 79 12.52 -0.42 7.10
N GLN A 80 13.42 -1.40 7.22
CA GLN A 80 14.26 -1.84 6.09
C GLN A 80 13.43 -2.33 4.90
N ILE A 81 12.37 -3.09 5.16
CA ILE A 81 11.48 -3.58 4.09
C ILE A 81 10.75 -2.42 3.43
N GLN A 82 10.16 -1.52 4.23
CA GLN A 82 9.45 -0.34 3.73
C GLN A 82 10.35 0.57 2.90
N ASP A 83 11.56 0.84 3.38
CA ASP A 83 12.54 1.70 2.71
C ASP A 83 13.01 1.07 1.39
N ALA A 84 13.23 -0.25 1.36
CA ALA A 84 13.61 -0.96 0.14
C ALA A 84 12.48 -0.98 -0.91
N MET A 85 11.23 -1.17 -0.47
CA MET A 85 10.06 -1.25 -1.35
C MET A 85 9.56 0.13 -1.82
N GLY A 86 9.84 1.19 -1.09
CA GLY A 86 9.41 2.56 -1.42
C GLY A 86 7.95 2.87 -1.06
N PHE A 87 7.19 1.90 -0.54
CA PHE A 87 5.82 2.09 -0.06
C PHE A 87 5.56 1.29 1.20
N LYS A 88 4.50 1.69 1.91
CA LYS A 88 4.06 1.08 3.16
C LYS A 88 2.69 0.43 2.97
N ILE A 89 2.53 -0.78 3.47
CA ILE A 89 1.20 -1.37 3.65
C ILE A 89 0.76 -1.15 5.08
N ASN A 90 -0.41 -0.50 5.22
CA ASN A 90 -1.07 -0.39 6.49
C ASN A 90 -1.99 -1.62 6.64
N GLY A 91 -1.74 -2.44 7.65
CA GLY A 91 -2.78 -3.34 8.12
C GLY A 91 -3.83 -2.47 8.79
N GLU A 92 -4.96 -2.23 8.16
CA GLU A 92 -6.11 -1.65 8.85
C GLU A 92 -6.57 -2.64 9.93
N ARG A 93 -5.90 -2.64 11.09
CA ARG A 93 -6.50 -3.07 12.33
C ARG A 93 -7.48 -1.97 12.68
N LYS A 94 -8.69 -1.99 12.09
CA LYS A 94 -9.85 -1.34 12.67
C LYS A 94 -10.16 -2.09 13.97
N GLY A 95 -9.35 -1.82 14.99
CA GLY A 95 -9.66 -2.16 16.36
C GLY A 95 -10.96 -1.47 16.69
N ARG A 96 -12.03 -2.24 16.84
CA ARG A 96 -13.16 -1.86 17.66
C ARG A 96 -12.59 -1.55 19.06
N MET A 97 -12.40 -0.27 19.34
CA MET A 97 -12.38 0.28 20.69
C MET A 97 -13.79 0.84 20.91
N GLY A 98 -14.55 0.50 21.94
CA GLY A 98 -14.25 -0.37 23.07
C GLY A 98 -15.52 -0.62 23.90
N GLY A 99 -15.35 -1.43 24.94
CA GLY A 99 -16.33 -1.64 26.00
C GLY A 99 -15.95 -2.85 26.86
N GLY A 100 -15.51 -2.57 28.10
CA GLY A 100 -15.19 -3.55 29.16
C GLY A 100 -13.69 -3.91 29.19
N GLU A 101 -12.97 -3.87 30.30
CA GLU A 101 -13.34 -3.73 31.71
C GLU A 101 -12.08 -3.24 32.44
N SER A 102 -12.24 -2.32 33.38
CA SER A 102 -11.18 -1.86 34.28
C SER A 102 -10.75 -3.03 35.16
N HIS A 103 -9.51 -3.48 35.02
CA HIS A 103 -8.89 -4.29 36.07
C HIS A 103 -7.85 -3.43 36.77
N GLU A 104 -8.26 -2.88 37.92
CA GLU A 104 -7.36 -2.33 38.92
C GLU A 104 -6.46 -3.46 39.41
N VAL A 105 -5.15 -3.31 39.20
CA VAL A 105 -4.14 -4.08 39.92
C VAL A 105 -3.71 -3.20 41.08
N LEU A 106 -4.19 -3.53 42.26
CA LEU A 106 -3.67 -3.05 43.53
C LEU A 106 -2.25 -3.64 43.69
N GLU A 107 -1.25 -2.77 43.84
CA GLU A 107 0.03 -3.13 44.43
C GLU A 107 -0.11 -3.03 45.95
N ASP A 108 -0.03 -4.18 46.64
CA ASP A 108 0.76 -4.40 47.87
C ASP A 108 0.97 -5.91 48.08
#